data_AF-A0A836RNK9-F1
#
_entry.id   AF-A0A836RNK9-F1
#
_cell.length_a   1.000
_cell.length_b   1.000
_cell.length_c   1.000
_cell.angle_alpha   90.00
_cell.angle_beta   90.00
_cell.angle_gamma   90.00
#
_symmetry.space_group_name_H-M   'P 1'
#
loop_
_entity.id
_entity.type
_entity.pdbx_description
1 polymer ?
#
loop_
_entity_poly.entity_id
_entity_poly.type
_entity_poly.pdbx_seq_one_letter_code
_entity_poly.pdbx_strand_id
1 'polypeptide(L)'
;MVRYLPLCVLLLIFCNEDPAGEDIIDHYRDLGLLVIDTLTPIEIENSYSDLPNGYGSNLVLGIDSEYEARVLLKFQIPDTDYTDIDSVKLILDVNDFLKNEEVEFEIRLVTTEWNEAEVRWLAASEGLRWQSPGGDFVDTIIYSGKASKDSILVRIDPELFSDIKSTYGFILIPKDGGPLAFSAGSARFFLISNGEWTIFDLTGDSFIVNCLRFPEEGEYFLGSGYTFRDYLKFDIDTRYQEFWLARADLEVKILSHRSMQDSISYGLRSLKEEFSGIKTEIRDYDHHYLPIADSTLIIDVLKIVHYWVENPDSNYGAFLTLFPEDSDITRLMIDPDSIKLHLYLVNKPEGRF
;
A
#
# COMPACT_ATOMS: atom_id res chain seq x y z
N MET A 1 -39.41 -37.71 -38.94
CA MET A 1 -39.19 -37.44 -37.51
C MET A 1 -39.66 -38.69 -36.78
N VAL A 2 -38.86 -39.52 -36.13
CA VAL A 2 -37.93 -39.20 -35.05
C VAL A 2 -36.76 -40.20 -35.15
N ARG A 3 -35.71 -39.80 -35.89
CA ARG A 3 -34.50 -40.61 -36.13
C ARG A 3 -33.31 -40.17 -35.27
N TYR A 4 -33.57 -39.29 -34.30
CA TYR A 4 -32.54 -38.63 -33.46
C TYR A 4 -32.73 -38.89 -31.95
N LEU A 5 -33.73 -39.69 -31.54
CA LEU A 5 -33.95 -40.00 -30.12
C LEU A 5 -32.74 -40.67 -29.44
N PRO A 6 -31.98 -41.60 -30.06
CA PRO A 6 -30.79 -42.16 -29.39
C PRO A 6 -29.61 -41.16 -29.36
N LEU A 7 -29.61 -40.12 -30.20
CA LEU A 7 -28.58 -39.07 -30.19
C LEU A 7 -28.81 -38.07 -29.04
N CYS A 8 -30.08 -37.76 -28.73
CA CYS A 8 -30.43 -36.90 -27.59
C CYS A 8 -30.17 -37.57 -26.23
N VAL A 9 -30.25 -38.90 -26.14
CA VAL A 9 -29.94 -39.63 -24.90
C VAL A 9 -28.42 -39.74 -24.67
N LEU A 10 -27.61 -39.81 -25.73
CA LEU A 10 -26.14 -39.75 -25.62
C LEU A 10 -25.61 -38.35 -25.23
N LEU A 11 -26.31 -37.29 -25.61
CA LEU A 11 -25.97 -35.91 -25.21
C LEU A 11 -26.31 -35.59 -23.74
N LEU A 12 -27.21 -36.35 -23.10
CA LEU A 12 -27.56 -36.17 -21.68
C LEU A 12 -26.66 -36.97 -20.72
N ILE A 13 -25.85 -37.90 -21.23
CA ILE A 13 -24.91 -38.71 -20.42
C ILE A 13 -23.49 -38.10 -20.42
N PHE A 14 -23.25 -37.06 -21.21
CA PHE A 14 -21.94 -36.38 -21.33
C PHE A 14 -21.96 -34.88 -20.99
N CYS A 15 -22.99 -34.40 -20.28
CA CYS A 15 -22.84 -33.15 -19.52
C CYS A 15 -22.21 -33.49 -18.16
N ASN A 16 -20.91 -33.80 -18.18
CA ASN A 16 -20.08 -33.61 -17.00
C ASN A 16 -19.99 -32.08 -16.86
N GLU A 17 -20.89 -31.48 -16.09
CA GLU A 17 -20.56 -30.20 -15.46
C GLU A 17 -19.43 -30.55 -14.49
N ASP A 18 -18.20 -30.48 -14.98
CA ASP A 18 -17.05 -30.55 -14.08
C ASP A 18 -17.32 -29.46 -13.03
N PRO A 19 -17.33 -29.80 -11.73
CA PRO A 19 -17.55 -28.82 -10.69
C PRO A 19 -16.53 -27.68 -10.83
N ALA A 20 -16.77 -26.51 -10.25
CA ALA A 20 -15.83 -25.39 -10.28
C ALA A 20 -15.58 -24.88 -8.84
N GLY A 21 -14.35 -24.50 -8.52
CA GLY A 21 -14.02 -23.91 -7.22
C GLY A 21 -14.07 -24.93 -6.07
N GLU A 22 -14.75 -24.60 -4.95
CA GLU A 22 -14.83 -25.49 -3.78
C GLU A 22 -15.51 -26.82 -4.07
N ASP A 23 -16.47 -26.81 -5.01
CA ASP A 23 -17.17 -28.01 -5.47
C ASP A 23 -16.20 -29.03 -6.11
N ILE A 24 -15.10 -28.58 -6.73
CA ILE A 24 -14.03 -29.45 -7.25
C ILE A 24 -13.32 -30.16 -6.11
N ILE A 25 -12.94 -29.39 -5.08
CA ILE A 25 -12.13 -29.91 -3.99
C ILE A 25 -12.91 -30.95 -3.22
N ASP A 26 -14.17 -30.66 -2.89
CA ASP A 26 -15.05 -31.59 -2.20
C ASP A 26 -15.31 -32.83 -3.06
N HIS A 27 -15.51 -32.67 -4.37
CA HIS A 27 -15.65 -33.80 -5.29
C HIS A 27 -14.43 -34.73 -5.28
N TYR A 28 -13.21 -34.21 -5.45
CA TYR A 28 -12.00 -35.03 -5.45
C TYR A 28 -11.64 -35.57 -4.06
N ARG A 29 -12.03 -34.87 -2.99
CA ARG A 29 -11.93 -35.37 -1.61
C ARG A 29 -12.83 -36.57 -1.41
N ASP A 30 -14.08 -36.50 -1.85
CA ASP A 30 -15.06 -37.60 -1.74
C ASP A 30 -14.64 -38.84 -2.55
N LEU A 31 -13.95 -38.63 -3.67
CA LEU A 31 -13.36 -39.71 -4.47
C LEU A 31 -12.06 -40.29 -3.88
N GLY A 32 -11.51 -39.71 -2.80
CA GLY A 32 -10.23 -40.12 -2.21
C GLY A 32 -9.03 -39.86 -3.12
N LEU A 33 -9.17 -38.94 -4.09
CA LEU A 33 -8.12 -38.57 -5.05
C LEU A 33 -7.38 -37.28 -4.67
N LEU A 34 -7.92 -36.52 -3.72
CA LEU A 34 -7.30 -35.31 -3.19
C LEU A 34 -6.22 -35.63 -2.16
N VAL A 35 -5.03 -35.09 -2.39
CA VAL A 35 -3.90 -35.02 -1.46
C VAL A 35 -3.72 -33.55 -1.10
N ILE A 36 -3.54 -33.26 0.19
CA ILE A 36 -3.21 -31.92 0.66
C ILE A 36 -1.78 -31.97 1.17
N ASP A 37 -0.90 -31.19 0.55
CA ASP A 37 0.45 -30.96 1.06
C ASP A 37 0.52 -29.57 1.70
N THR A 38 1.28 -29.42 2.78
CA THR A 38 1.40 -28.17 3.53
C THR A 38 2.86 -27.84 3.72
N LEU A 39 3.29 -26.74 3.10
CA LEU A 39 4.67 -26.28 3.12
C LEU A 39 4.83 -25.09 4.04
N THR A 40 5.94 -25.08 4.76
CA THR A 40 6.47 -23.88 5.40
C THR A 40 7.48 -23.21 4.48
N PRO A 41 7.64 -21.88 4.55
CA PRO A 41 8.72 -21.23 3.83
C PRO A 41 10.07 -21.79 4.28
N ILE A 42 10.96 -22.06 3.32
CA ILE A 42 12.36 -22.44 3.57
C ILE A 42 13.24 -21.21 3.83
N GLU A 43 12.77 -20.03 3.42
CA GLU A 43 13.40 -18.75 3.65
C GLU A 43 12.33 -17.67 3.84
N ILE A 44 12.57 -16.80 4.81
CA ILE A 44 11.73 -15.65 5.12
C ILE A 44 12.63 -14.45 5.47
N GLU A 45 12.39 -13.31 4.83
CA GLU A 45 13.15 -12.09 5.08
C GLU A 45 12.24 -10.85 5.03
N ASN A 46 12.35 -9.97 6.03
CA ASN A 46 11.70 -8.66 5.96
C ASN A 46 12.49 -7.73 5.03
N SER A 47 11.77 -7.02 4.17
CA SER A 47 12.34 -5.92 3.39
C SER A 47 11.48 -4.68 3.54
N TYR A 48 12.10 -3.53 3.76
CA TYR A 48 11.39 -2.28 3.99
C TYR A 48 12.10 -1.08 3.36
N SER A 49 11.33 -0.06 3.01
CA SER A 49 11.84 1.18 2.41
C SER A 49 10.82 2.30 2.55
N ASP A 50 11.31 3.54 2.54
CA ASP A 50 10.51 4.71 2.22
C ASP A 50 10.30 4.78 0.70
N LEU A 51 9.11 4.40 0.22
CA LEU A 51 8.71 4.69 -1.15
C LEU A 51 8.15 6.13 -1.23
N PRO A 52 8.25 6.82 -2.38
CA PRO A 52 7.59 8.11 -2.56
C PRO A 52 6.07 7.94 -2.47
N ASN A 53 5.39 8.83 -1.74
CA ASN A 53 3.92 8.78 -1.56
C ASN A 53 3.18 9.94 -2.26
N GLY A 54 3.81 10.67 -3.18
CA GLY A 54 3.19 11.83 -3.84
C GLY A 54 1.92 11.50 -4.63
N TYR A 55 1.86 10.32 -5.25
CA TYR A 55 0.67 9.89 -6.00
C TYR A 55 -0.37 9.13 -5.17
N GLY A 56 -0.22 9.14 -3.84
CA GLY A 56 -1.20 8.56 -2.94
C GLY A 56 -2.54 9.31 -3.00
N SER A 57 -3.62 8.63 -2.60
CA SER A 57 -4.95 9.25 -2.51
C SER A 57 -5.09 10.24 -1.35
N ASN A 58 -4.15 10.21 -0.41
CA ASN A 58 -4.23 10.91 0.87
C ASN A 58 -2.85 11.45 1.29
N LEU A 59 -2.87 12.48 2.13
CA LEU A 59 -1.69 13.07 2.74
C LEU A 59 -1.76 12.84 4.25
N VAL A 60 -0.86 12.01 4.78
CA VAL A 60 -0.89 11.63 6.20
C VAL A 60 0.03 12.53 7.03
N LEU A 61 -0.49 13.01 8.16
CA LEU A 61 0.21 13.82 9.15
C LEU A 61 0.10 13.16 10.53
N GLY A 62 1.20 13.02 11.24
CA GLY A 62 1.17 12.49 12.61
C GLY A 62 2.53 12.07 13.12
N ILE A 63 2.66 11.95 14.44
CA ILE A 63 3.87 11.47 15.09
C ILE A 63 3.53 10.61 16.30
N ASP A 64 4.20 9.48 16.44
CA ASP A 64 4.13 8.63 17.61
C ASP A 64 5.39 7.76 17.80
N SER A 65 5.28 6.63 18.48
CA SER A 65 6.40 5.70 18.70
C SER A 65 6.82 4.90 17.46
N GLU A 66 6.00 4.82 16.42
CA GLU A 66 6.24 3.97 15.25
C GLU A 66 6.62 4.77 14.01
N TYR A 67 6.04 5.96 13.82
CA TYR A 67 6.35 6.80 12.67
C TYR A 67 6.30 8.31 12.97
N GLU A 68 6.89 9.06 12.06
CA GLU A 68 6.65 10.49 11.89
C GLU A 68 6.28 10.75 10.42
N ALA A 69 5.12 11.35 10.17
CA ALA A 69 4.61 11.67 8.85
C ALA A 69 4.39 13.18 8.71
N ARG A 70 4.94 13.77 7.65
CA ARG A 70 4.83 15.20 7.34
C ARG A 70 4.20 15.38 5.97
N VAL A 71 3.44 16.45 5.79
CA VAL A 71 2.77 16.76 4.52
C VAL A 71 3.47 17.92 3.83
N LEU A 72 3.66 17.83 2.53
CA LEU A 72 4.22 18.85 1.65
C LEU A 72 3.16 19.31 0.66
N LEU A 73 3.07 20.63 0.44
CA LEU A 73 2.11 21.25 -0.49
C LEU A 73 2.82 22.31 -1.34
N LYS A 74 2.70 22.23 -2.67
CA LYS A 74 3.29 23.19 -3.62
C LYS A 74 2.16 23.82 -4.43
N PHE A 75 2.17 25.15 -4.50
CA PHE A 75 1.19 25.93 -5.28
C PHE A 75 1.90 26.71 -6.37
N GLN A 76 1.23 26.89 -7.50
CA GLN A 76 1.69 27.79 -8.55
C GLN A 76 1.23 29.21 -8.25
N ILE A 77 2.15 30.04 -7.78
CA ILE A 77 1.93 31.47 -7.57
C ILE A 77 2.66 32.22 -8.71
N PRO A 78 1.94 32.92 -9.59
CA PRO A 78 2.55 33.65 -10.69
C PRO A 78 3.42 34.79 -10.16
N ASP A 79 4.40 35.21 -10.97
CA ASP A 79 5.25 36.35 -10.69
C ASP A 79 4.51 37.69 -10.94
N THR A 80 3.40 37.87 -10.25
CA THR A 80 2.59 39.10 -10.25
C THR A 80 2.90 39.87 -8.97
N ASP A 81 2.94 41.19 -9.07
CA ASP A 81 3.04 42.09 -7.93
C ASP A 81 1.65 42.33 -7.35
N TYR A 82 1.38 41.70 -6.20
CA TYR A 82 0.15 41.92 -5.44
C TYR A 82 0.38 43.06 -4.45
N THR A 83 -0.53 44.03 -4.43
CA THR A 83 -0.52 45.18 -3.51
C THR A 83 -1.79 45.15 -2.66
N ASP A 84 -1.79 45.82 -1.51
CA ASP A 84 -2.96 45.92 -0.61
C ASP A 84 -3.59 44.54 -0.33
N ILE A 85 -2.77 43.62 0.21
CA ILE A 85 -3.20 42.27 0.56
C ILE A 85 -4.03 42.34 1.85
N ASP A 86 -5.33 42.03 1.72
CA ASP A 86 -6.28 42.03 2.81
C ASP A 86 -6.23 40.72 3.61
N SER A 87 -6.00 39.59 2.92
CA SER A 87 -6.05 38.27 3.55
C SER A 87 -5.35 37.20 2.72
N VAL A 88 -4.64 36.31 3.41
CA VAL A 88 -4.09 35.08 2.85
C VAL A 88 -4.70 33.89 3.60
N LYS A 89 -5.16 32.88 2.88
CA LYS A 89 -5.82 31.70 3.47
C LYS A 89 -5.36 30.41 2.81
N LEU A 90 -5.14 29.39 3.62
CA LEU A 90 -4.96 28.01 3.18
C LEU A 90 -6.12 27.17 3.74
N ILE A 91 -6.77 26.41 2.89
CA ILE A 91 -7.82 25.46 3.26
C ILE A 91 -7.27 24.04 3.05
N LEU A 92 -7.37 23.22 4.09
CA LEU A 92 -6.99 21.82 4.08
C LEU A 92 -8.24 20.97 4.32
N ASP A 93 -8.52 20.04 3.42
CA ASP A 93 -9.68 19.16 3.54
C ASP A 93 -9.28 17.83 4.19
N VAL A 94 -9.83 17.55 5.37
CA VAL A 94 -9.61 16.30 6.09
C VAL A 94 -10.39 15.18 5.40
N ASN A 95 -9.77 14.01 5.23
CA ASN A 95 -10.45 12.83 4.71
C ASN A 95 -11.15 12.07 5.84
N ASP A 96 -12.46 12.33 6.00
CA ASP A 96 -13.28 11.71 7.04
C ASP A 96 -13.66 10.23 6.75
N PHE A 97 -13.24 9.66 5.61
CA PHE A 97 -13.40 8.22 5.34
C PHE A 97 -12.36 7.35 6.07
N LEU A 98 -11.34 7.98 6.66
CA LEU A 98 -10.27 7.31 7.39
C LEU A 98 -10.43 7.50 8.90
N LYS A 99 -9.87 6.57 9.67
CA LYS A 99 -9.76 6.67 11.13
C LYS A 99 -8.73 7.72 11.50
N ASN A 100 -9.21 8.95 11.62
CA ASN A 100 -8.40 10.08 12.05
C ASN A 100 -8.34 10.17 13.58
N GLU A 101 -7.17 10.56 14.08
CA GLU A 101 -6.91 10.93 15.46
C GLU A 101 -6.57 12.43 15.54
N GLU A 102 -6.62 13.00 16.75
CA GLU A 102 -6.21 14.38 16.94
C GLU A 102 -4.70 14.52 16.76
N VAL A 103 -4.29 15.49 15.95
CA VAL A 103 -2.89 15.89 15.75
C VAL A 103 -2.72 17.36 16.09
N GLU A 104 -1.68 17.66 16.86
CA GLU A 104 -1.13 19.01 17.00
C GLU A 104 -0.03 19.21 15.96
N PHE A 105 -0.06 20.31 15.22
CA PHE A 105 0.89 20.53 14.14
C PHE A 105 1.21 22.01 13.91
N GLU A 106 2.30 22.24 13.18
CA GLU A 106 2.73 23.54 12.69
C GLU A 106 2.81 23.54 11.16
N ILE A 107 2.64 24.71 10.55
CA ILE A 107 2.90 24.93 9.12
C ILE A 107 4.09 25.86 8.97
N ARG A 108 5.03 25.50 8.08
CA ARG A 108 6.23 26.26 7.74
C ARG A 108 6.44 26.28 6.23
N LEU A 109 7.38 27.11 5.75
CA LEU A 109 7.73 27.20 4.33
C LEU A 109 8.95 26.35 3.99
N VAL A 110 8.86 25.63 2.87
CA VAL A 110 9.92 24.76 2.37
C VAL A 110 10.95 25.57 1.59
N THR A 111 12.23 25.40 1.91
CA THR A 111 13.33 26.18 1.31
C THR A 111 14.07 25.44 0.20
N THR A 112 13.81 24.15 0.03
CA THR A 112 14.44 23.32 -0.99
C THR A 112 13.39 22.83 -1.98
N GLU A 113 13.68 22.94 -3.28
CA GLU A 113 12.80 22.42 -4.31
C GLU A 113 12.65 20.90 -4.18
N TRP A 114 11.43 20.40 -4.41
CA TRP A 114 11.10 18.99 -4.31
C TRP A 114 10.21 18.54 -5.47
N ASN A 115 10.25 17.22 -5.72
CA ASN A 115 9.48 16.53 -6.75
C ASN A 115 8.53 15.54 -6.10
N GLU A 116 7.23 15.72 -6.31
CA GLU A 116 6.14 14.87 -5.82
C GLU A 116 6.38 13.36 -6.04
N ALA A 117 6.88 12.99 -7.22
CA ALA A 117 7.07 11.59 -7.60
C ALA A 117 8.22 10.90 -6.84
N GLU A 118 9.10 11.68 -6.21
CA GLU A 118 10.42 11.21 -5.76
C GLU A 118 10.71 11.57 -4.30
N VAL A 119 9.96 12.53 -3.75
CA VAL A 119 10.18 13.07 -2.41
C VAL A 119 9.99 12.00 -1.34
N ARG A 120 10.91 11.98 -0.38
CA ARG A 120 11.04 10.98 0.69
C ARG A 120 11.58 11.63 1.95
N TRP A 121 11.67 10.88 3.04
CA TRP A 121 12.18 11.41 4.31
C TRP A 121 13.61 11.96 4.21
N LEU A 122 14.47 11.30 3.42
CA LEU A 122 15.88 11.67 3.27
C LEU A 122 16.20 12.40 1.96
N ALA A 123 15.23 12.56 1.05
CA ALA A 123 15.45 13.12 -0.27
C ALA A 123 14.30 14.03 -0.73
N ALA A 124 14.64 15.18 -1.31
CA ALA A 124 13.69 16.12 -1.88
C ALA A 124 13.23 15.70 -3.29
N SER A 125 14.14 15.09 -4.04
CA SER A 125 13.92 14.52 -5.37
C SER A 125 15.00 13.48 -5.66
N GLU A 126 14.96 12.86 -6.83
CA GLU A 126 16.04 11.99 -7.30
C GLU A 126 17.35 12.79 -7.38
N GLY A 127 18.40 12.27 -6.74
CA GLY A 127 19.72 12.92 -6.69
C GLY A 127 19.85 14.12 -5.74
N LEU A 128 18.75 14.61 -5.15
CA LEU A 128 18.77 15.76 -4.22
C LEU A 128 18.32 15.34 -2.82
N ARG A 129 19.23 15.46 -1.86
CA ARG A 129 18.94 15.21 -0.44
C ARG A 129 18.47 16.48 0.26
N TRP A 130 17.59 16.31 1.25
CA TRP A 130 17.40 17.37 2.25
C TRP A 130 18.70 17.60 3.01
N GLN A 131 18.95 18.83 3.46
CA GLN A 131 20.03 19.10 4.40
C GLN A 131 19.70 18.54 5.79
N SER A 132 18.43 18.61 6.17
CA SER A 132 17.90 18.01 7.40
C SER A 132 16.85 16.92 7.06
N PRO A 133 16.94 15.71 7.64
CA PRO A 133 15.91 14.68 7.45
C PRO A 133 14.50 15.21 7.75
N GLY A 134 13.54 14.88 6.88
CA GLY A 134 12.16 15.31 6.98
C GLY A 134 11.87 16.68 6.37
N GLY A 135 12.79 17.27 5.61
CA GLY A 135 12.57 18.51 4.85
C GLY A 135 13.39 19.70 5.34
N ASP A 136 13.73 20.59 4.40
CA ASP A 136 14.36 21.87 4.69
C ASP A 136 13.31 22.99 4.69
N PHE A 137 13.21 23.74 5.78
CA PHE A 137 12.17 24.76 5.95
C PHE A 137 12.65 25.93 6.81
N VAL A 138 11.92 27.06 6.72
CA VAL A 138 12.18 28.25 7.52
C VAL A 138 11.78 28.09 8.98
N ASP A 139 12.46 28.80 9.88
CA ASP A 139 12.15 28.79 11.31
C ASP A 139 10.84 29.50 11.68
N THR A 140 10.32 30.35 10.79
CA THR A 140 9.04 31.06 10.97
C THR A 140 7.86 30.08 10.93
N ILE A 141 7.04 30.09 11.98
CA ILE A 141 5.78 29.34 12.04
C ILE A 141 4.69 30.17 11.39
N ILE A 142 4.09 29.65 10.32
CA ILE A 142 2.94 30.27 9.64
C ILE A 142 1.66 30.05 10.43
N TYR A 143 1.52 28.84 10.97
CA TYR A 143 0.35 28.40 11.69
C TYR A 143 0.73 27.34 12.70
N SER A 144 0.03 27.32 13.82
CA SER A 144 0.08 26.23 14.80
C SER A 144 -1.34 25.98 15.29
N GLY A 145 -1.72 24.71 15.41
CA GLY A 145 -3.06 24.33 15.82
C GLY A 145 -3.23 22.83 16.02
N LYS A 146 -4.48 22.45 16.27
CA LYS A 146 -4.91 21.07 16.43
C LYS A 146 -6.02 20.74 15.45
N ALA A 147 -6.06 19.50 14.97
CA ALA A 147 -7.13 19.00 14.13
C ALA A 147 -7.35 17.51 14.34
N SER A 148 -8.60 17.08 14.18
CA SER A 148 -9.01 15.68 14.27
C SER A 148 -10.09 15.30 13.25
N LYS A 149 -10.79 16.29 12.71
CA LYS A 149 -11.91 16.18 11.78
C LYS A 149 -12.19 17.55 11.16
N ASP A 150 -13.06 17.57 10.13
CA ASP A 150 -13.52 18.76 9.41
C ASP A 150 -12.39 19.50 8.66
N SER A 151 -12.74 20.22 7.58
CA SER A 151 -11.76 21.05 6.86
C SER A 151 -11.18 22.17 7.74
N ILE A 152 -9.87 22.39 7.63
CA ILE A 152 -9.12 23.38 8.40
C ILE A 152 -8.97 24.65 7.57
N LEU A 153 -9.40 25.79 8.12
CA LEU A 153 -9.11 27.12 7.57
C LEU A 153 -7.93 27.75 8.31
N VAL A 154 -6.78 27.78 7.64
CA VAL A 154 -5.58 28.47 8.10
C VAL A 154 -5.62 29.92 7.62
N ARG A 155 -5.62 30.86 8.57
CA ARG A 155 -5.48 32.29 8.29
C ARG A 155 -4.01 32.66 8.42
N ILE A 156 -3.44 33.17 7.35
CA ILE A 156 -2.02 33.50 7.26
C ILE A 156 -1.87 35.01 7.30
N ASP A 157 -0.85 35.49 7.99
CA ASP A 157 -0.49 36.91 8.02
C ASP A 157 -0.18 37.39 6.59
N PRO A 158 -0.89 38.41 6.08
CA PRO A 158 -0.61 39.03 4.78
C PRO A 158 0.85 39.43 4.56
N GLU A 159 1.58 39.81 5.61
CA GLU A 159 2.99 40.22 5.50
C GLU A 159 3.90 39.08 5.05
N LEU A 160 3.50 37.83 5.27
CA LEU A 160 4.27 36.63 4.89
C LEU A 160 4.09 36.23 3.41
N PHE A 161 3.22 36.91 2.65
CA PHE A 161 2.93 36.51 1.27
C PHE A 161 4.16 36.57 0.35
N SER A 162 5.04 37.55 0.55
CA SER A 162 6.29 37.65 -0.20
C SER A 162 7.20 36.44 0.04
N ASP A 163 7.27 35.98 1.29
CA ASP A 163 8.08 34.81 1.67
C ASP A 163 7.48 33.54 1.05
N ILE A 164 6.15 33.38 1.10
CA ILE A 164 5.42 32.27 0.46
C ILE A 164 5.74 32.19 -1.04
N LYS A 165 5.71 33.33 -1.75
CA LYS A 165 6.01 33.39 -3.19
C LYS A 165 7.47 33.01 -3.50
N SER A 166 8.39 33.28 -2.57
CA SER A 166 9.82 33.03 -2.74
C SER A 166 10.30 31.62 -2.34
N THR A 167 9.40 30.77 -1.85
CA THR A 167 9.69 29.44 -1.31
C THR A 167 9.06 28.33 -2.17
N TYR A 168 9.36 27.07 -1.85
CA TYR A 168 8.95 25.91 -2.65
C TYR A 168 7.68 25.22 -2.12
N GLY A 169 6.88 25.93 -1.33
CA GLY A 169 5.62 25.46 -0.79
C GLY A 169 5.58 25.42 0.74
N PHE A 170 4.60 24.69 1.26
CA PHE A 170 4.34 24.52 2.68
C PHE A 170 4.75 23.11 3.13
N ILE A 171 5.18 23.01 4.38
CA ILE A 171 5.31 21.74 5.11
C ILE A 171 4.48 21.79 6.38
N LEU A 172 3.69 20.75 6.61
CA LEU A 172 2.95 20.51 7.85
C LEU A 172 3.79 19.53 8.68
N ILE A 173 4.10 19.93 9.91
CA ILE A 173 4.97 19.18 10.82
C ILE A 173 4.16 18.81 12.07
N PRO A 174 4.00 17.50 12.36
CA PRO A 174 3.32 17.07 13.56
C PRO A 174 4.17 17.38 14.80
N LYS A 175 3.49 17.74 15.89
CA LYS A 175 4.09 18.02 17.20
C LYS A 175 3.72 16.94 18.20
N ASP A 176 2.48 16.44 18.12
CA ASP A 176 1.95 15.38 18.97
C ASP A 176 0.71 14.76 18.33
N GLY A 177 0.52 13.45 18.49
CA GLY A 177 -0.67 12.72 18.04
C GLY A 177 -0.75 12.41 16.54
N GLY A 178 -1.94 12.04 16.09
CA GLY A 178 -2.22 11.50 14.76
C GLY A 178 -2.34 9.96 14.76
N PRO A 179 -2.63 9.36 13.59
CA PRO A 179 -2.60 9.98 12.26
C PRO A 179 -3.84 10.81 11.94
N LEU A 180 -3.65 11.86 11.15
CA LEU A 180 -4.70 12.62 10.46
C LEU A 180 -4.42 12.58 8.96
N ALA A 181 -5.42 12.22 8.16
CA ALA A 181 -5.30 12.24 6.70
C ALA A 181 -6.03 13.44 6.09
N PHE A 182 -5.36 14.13 5.17
CA PHE A 182 -5.98 15.10 4.27
C PHE A 182 -6.23 14.46 2.89
N SER A 183 -7.25 14.92 2.19
CA SER A 183 -7.50 14.51 0.81
C SER A 183 -6.44 15.10 -0.13
N ALA A 184 -5.72 14.25 -0.85
CA ALA A 184 -4.78 14.70 -1.88
C ALA A 184 -5.51 15.46 -2.99
N GLY A 185 -4.87 16.46 -3.57
CA GLY A 185 -5.43 17.33 -4.61
C GLY A 185 -6.45 18.36 -4.11
N SER A 186 -6.83 18.34 -2.83
CA SER A 186 -7.94 19.17 -2.31
C SER A 186 -7.51 20.45 -1.61
N ALA A 187 -6.23 20.60 -1.24
CA ALA A 187 -5.76 21.83 -0.62
C ALA A 187 -5.98 23.05 -1.53
N ARG A 188 -6.39 24.18 -0.94
CA ARG A 188 -6.68 25.43 -1.69
C ARG A 188 -6.00 26.62 -1.03
N PHE A 189 -5.30 27.42 -1.83
CA PHE A 189 -4.62 28.61 -1.38
C PHE A 189 -5.26 29.86 -2.00
N PHE A 190 -5.67 30.80 -1.15
CA PHE A 190 -6.41 32.00 -1.53
C PHE A 190 -5.67 33.26 -1.11
N LEU A 191 -5.76 34.26 -1.98
CA LEU A 191 -5.35 35.63 -1.72
C LEU A 191 -6.54 36.55 -1.95
N ILE A 192 -6.75 37.49 -1.02
CA ILE A 192 -7.62 38.63 -1.21
C ILE A 192 -6.73 39.87 -1.26
N SER A 193 -6.73 40.57 -2.38
CA SER A 193 -5.95 41.77 -2.62
C SER A 193 -6.82 42.77 -3.36
N ASN A 194 -6.82 44.03 -2.92
CA ASN A 194 -7.70 45.07 -3.48
C ASN A 194 -9.19 44.67 -3.50
N GLY A 195 -9.64 43.83 -2.55
CA GLY A 195 -11.00 43.26 -2.54
C GLY A 195 -11.29 42.18 -3.59
N GLU A 196 -10.32 41.80 -4.45
CA GLU A 196 -10.45 40.72 -5.42
C GLU A 196 -9.92 39.39 -4.87
N TRP A 197 -10.59 38.30 -5.21
CA TRP A 197 -10.20 36.95 -4.80
C TRP A 197 -9.39 36.27 -5.89
N THR A 198 -8.20 35.79 -5.53
CA THR A 198 -7.36 34.92 -6.37
C THR A 198 -7.23 33.55 -5.71
N ILE A 199 -7.37 32.49 -6.50
CA ILE A 199 -7.13 31.10 -6.10
C ILE A 199 -5.88 30.63 -6.82
N PHE A 200 -4.96 30.02 -6.09
CA PHE A 200 -3.76 29.40 -6.66
C PHE A 200 -3.93 27.90 -6.76
N ASP A 201 -3.53 27.35 -7.91
CA ASP A 201 -3.60 25.92 -8.18
C ASP A 201 -2.53 25.16 -7.40
N LEU A 202 -2.94 24.04 -6.79
CA LEU A 202 -2.02 23.07 -6.23
C LEU A 202 -1.30 22.36 -7.39
N THR A 203 0.03 22.34 -7.35
CA THR A 203 0.87 21.75 -8.41
C THR A 203 1.70 20.57 -7.94
N GLY A 204 1.67 20.28 -6.64
CA GLY A 204 2.14 19.01 -6.11
C GLY A 204 1.82 18.92 -4.63
N ASP A 205 1.49 17.71 -4.18
CA ASP A 205 1.35 17.36 -2.79
C ASP A 205 1.93 16.00 -2.51
N SER A 206 2.43 15.80 -1.29
CA SER A 206 2.99 14.51 -0.90
C SER A 206 3.00 14.41 0.62
N PHE A 207 3.16 13.20 1.13
CA PHE A 207 3.58 13.01 2.50
C PHE A 207 4.85 12.17 2.56
N ILE A 208 5.75 12.54 3.47
CA ILE A 208 6.99 11.83 3.74
C ILE A 208 6.90 11.17 5.10
N VAL A 209 7.38 9.94 5.19
CA VAL A 209 7.28 9.13 6.41
C VAL A 209 8.65 8.67 6.87
N ASN A 210 8.91 8.86 8.16
CA ASN A 210 10.01 8.25 8.88
C ASN A 210 9.50 7.02 9.63
N CYS A 211 10.19 5.89 9.51
CA CYS A 211 9.98 4.78 10.42
C CYS A 211 10.82 4.98 11.69
N LEU A 212 10.17 5.04 12.85
CA LEU A 212 10.82 5.21 14.15
C LEU A 212 11.05 3.86 14.85
N ARG A 213 10.30 2.82 14.47
CA ARG A 213 10.45 1.44 14.98
C ARG A 213 10.59 0.45 13.83
N PHE A 214 11.81 0.03 13.56
CA PHE A 214 12.12 -1.05 12.63
C PHE A 214 11.86 -2.44 13.25
N PRO A 215 11.58 -3.47 12.44
CA PRO A 215 11.51 -4.83 12.93
C PRO A 215 12.77 -5.28 13.65
N GLU A 216 12.58 -5.89 14.81
CA GLU A 216 13.62 -6.64 15.51
C GLU A 216 13.73 -8.07 14.94
N GLU A 217 14.77 -8.80 15.34
CA GLU A 217 14.95 -10.19 14.92
C GLU A 217 13.72 -11.04 15.30
N GLY A 218 13.12 -11.69 14.30
CA GLY A 218 11.92 -12.51 14.46
C GLY A 218 10.59 -11.76 14.36
N GLU A 219 10.60 -10.43 14.22
CA GLU A 219 9.39 -9.65 13.91
C GLU A 219 9.22 -9.50 12.40
N TYR A 220 8.02 -9.75 11.89
CA TYR A 220 7.70 -9.62 10.47
C TYR A 220 6.53 -8.66 10.28
N PHE A 221 6.67 -7.73 9.35
CA PHE A 221 5.69 -6.69 9.11
C PHE A 221 5.27 -6.61 7.65
N LEU A 222 3.97 -6.37 7.45
CA LEU A 222 3.41 -5.88 6.20
C LEU A 222 2.97 -4.42 6.41
N GLY A 223 3.26 -3.53 5.46
CA GLY A 223 2.88 -2.14 5.63
C GLY A 223 2.88 -1.27 4.39
N SER A 224 2.12 -0.18 4.48
CA SER A 224 1.95 0.87 3.49
C SER A 224 2.23 2.26 4.10
N GLY A 225 2.55 3.24 3.26
CA GLY A 225 3.02 4.58 3.65
C GLY A 225 4.50 4.58 4.03
N TYR A 226 4.90 3.65 4.90
CA TYR A 226 6.27 3.13 4.98
C TYR A 226 6.21 1.65 4.62
N THR A 227 6.84 1.26 3.51
CA THR A 227 6.63 -0.05 2.92
C THR A 227 7.36 -1.12 3.74
N PHE A 228 6.63 -2.15 4.12
CA PHE A 228 7.18 -3.42 4.61
C PHE A 228 6.64 -4.57 3.75
N ARG A 229 7.55 -5.44 3.31
CA ARG A 229 7.26 -6.65 2.53
C ARG A 229 7.98 -7.82 3.19
N ASP A 230 7.33 -8.98 3.18
CA ASP A 230 7.96 -10.22 3.60
C ASP A 230 8.29 -11.07 2.38
N TYR A 231 9.59 -11.30 2.15
CA TYR A 231 10.05 -12.29 1.18
C TYR A 231 9.76 -13.68 1.70
N LEU A 232 9.15 -14.52 0.85
CA LEU A 232 8.80 -15.90 1.14
C LEU A 232 9.31 -16.81 0.01
N LYS A 233 10.03 -17.86 0.40
CA LYS A 233 10.48 -18.92 -0.51
C LYS A 233 9.95 -20.26 -0.06
N PHE A 234 9.32 -21.01 -0.96
CA PHE A 234 8.85 -22.37 -0.71
C PHE A 234 9.61 -23.38 -1.57
N ASP A 235 9.80 -24.59 -1.02
CA ASP A 235 10.41 -25.72 -1.72
C ASP A 235 9.40 -26.37 -2.69
N ILE A 236 9.19 -25.71 -3.83
CA ILE A 236 8.37 -26.19 -4.93
C ILE A 236 9.30 -26.54 -6.09
N ASP A 237 9.25 -27.82 -6.46
CA ASP A 237 10.10 -28.43 -7.49
C ASP A 237 9.29 -29.30 -8.46
N THR A 238 9.99 -30.09 -9.27
CA THR A 238 9.41 -30.97 -10.29
C THR A 238 8.52 -32.08 -9.74
N ARG A 239 8.58 -32.44 -8.44
CA ARG A 239 7.72 -33.49 -7.86
C ARG A 239 6.25 -33.17 -8.01
N TYR A 240 5.87 -31.89 -7.95
CA TYR A 240 4.47 -31.50 -8.07
C TYR A 240 3.90 -31.62 -9.49
N GLN A 241 4.74 -31.84 -10.52
CA GLN A 241 4.30 -31.98 -11.92
C GLN A 241 3.52 -33.29 -12.19
N GLU A 242 3.63 -34.28 -11.30
CA GLU A 242 2.87 -35.52 -11.42
C GLU A 242 1.39 -35.36 -11.05
N PHE A 243 1.05 -34.33 -10.28
CA PHE A 243 -0.30 -34.01 -9.85
C PHE A 243 -0.98 -33.01 -10.79
N TRP A 244 -2.29 -32.92 -10.68
CA TRP A 244 -3.01 -31.71 -11.10
C TRP A 244 -3.22 -30.83 -9.87
N LEU A 245 -2.73 -29.59 -9.91
CA LEU A 245 -2.90 -28.62 -8.83
C LEU A 245 -4.28 -27.96 -8.96
N ALA A 246 -5.21 -28.33 -8.08
CA ALA A 246 -6.58 -27.87 -8.12
C ALA A 246 -6.78 -26.52 -7.40
N ARG A 247 -6.03 -26.27 -6.32
CA ARG A 247 -6.04 -25.02 -5.54
C ARG A 247 -4.70 -24.86 -4.82
N ALA A 248 -4.31 -23.62 -4.55
CA ALA A 248 -3.22 -23.33 -3.63
C ALA A 248 -3.58 -22.12 -2.78
N ASP A 249 -3.51 -22.28 -1.46
CA ASP A 249 -3.84 -21.21 -0.50
C ASP A 249 -2.60 -20.89 0.36
N LEU A 250 -2.26 -19.61 0.47
CA LEU A 250 -1.30 -19.12 1.45
C LEU A 250 -2.06 -18.62 2.69
N GLU A 251 -1.81 -19.24 3.83
CA GLU A 251 -2.35 -18.86 5.14
C GLU A 251 -1.31 -18.07 5.93
N VAL A 252 -1.71 -16.95 6.53
CA VAL A 252 -0.87 -16.10 7.39
C VAL A 252 -1.69 -15.51 8.52
N LYS A 253 -1.23 -15.59 9.76
CA LYS A 253 -1.91 -15.02 10.92
C LYS A 253 -1.37 -13.62 11.24
N ILE A 254 -2.28 -12.68 11.49
CA ILE A 254 -1.98 -11.34 12.01
C ILE A 254 -1.96 -11.39 13.54
N LEU A 255 -0.83 -10.98 14.14
CA LEU A 255 -0.66 -10.85 15.59
C LEU A 255 -1.24 -9.54 16.12
N SER A 256 -0.99 -8.45 15.41
CA SER A 256 -1.49 -7.12 15.72
C SER A 256 -1.52 -6.27 14.48
N HIS A 257 -2.39 -5.27 14.46
CA HIS A 257 -2.45 -4.33 13.35
C HIS A 257 -2.62 -2.91 13.85
N ARG A 258 -2.21 -2.00 13.00
CA ARG A 258 -2.51 -0.59 13.07
C ARG A 258 -2.84 -0.11 11.66
N SER A 259 -4.00 0.49 11.48
CA SER A 259 -4.42 1.00 10.17
C SER A 259 -5.38 2.16 10.32
N MET A 260 -5.27 3.12 9.41
CA MET A 260 -6.27 4.17 9.21
C MET A 260 -7.55 3.64 8.53
N GLN A 261 -7.52 2.43 7.98
CA GLN A 261 -8.63 1.83 7.25
C GLN A 261 -9.32 0.72 8.08
N ASP A 262 -10.52 0.33 7.67
CA ASP A 262 -11.23 -0.83 8.20
C ASP A 262 -10.88 -2.14 7.48
N SER A 263 -10.24 -2.01 6.33
CA SER A 263 -9.97 -3.08 5.38
C SER A 263 -8.68 -2.79 4.66
N ILE A 264 -8.01 -3.85 4.24
CA ILE A 264 -6.74 -3.82 3.52
C ILE A 264 -6.85 -4.64 2.26
N SER A 265 -6.08 -4.25 1.25
CA SER A 265 -5.74 -5.13 0.14
C SER A 265 -4.33 -5.67 0.37
N TYR A 266 -4.17 -6.97 0.20
CA TYR A 266 -2.91 -7.67 0.43
C TYR A 266 -2.81 -8.82 -0.57
N GLY A 267 -1.59 -9.30 -0.79
CA GLY A 267 -1.38 -10.38 -1.75
C GLY A 267 0.06 -10.82 -1.86
N LEU A 268 0.28 -11.79 -2.73
CA LEU A 268 1.58 -12.36 -3.01
C LEU A 268 2.05 -11.91 -4.39
N ARG A 269 3.30 -11.46 -4.50
CA ARG A 269 3.93 -11.01 -5.75
C ARG A 269 5.12 -11.88 -6.09
N SER A 270 5.01 -12.71 -7.13
CA SER A 270 6.12 -13.60 -7.52
C SER A 270 7.31 -12.81 -8.06
N LEU A 271 8.52 -13.22 -7.71
CA LEU A 271 9.74 -12.58 -8.19
C LEU A 271 10.08 -13.06 -9.62
N LYS A 272 10.67 -12.16 -10.41
CA LYS A 272 11.21 -12.45 -11.76
C LYS A 272 12.65 -12.93 -11.74
N GLU A 273 13.38 -12.62 -10.67
CA GLU A 273 14.80 -12.88 -10.50
C GLU A 273 15.10 -13.21 -9.03
N GLU A 274 16.34 -13.63 -8.77
CA GLU A 274 16.82 -13.93 -7.43
C GLU A 274 16.64 -12.76 -6.46
N PHE A 275 16.26 -13.09 -5.23
CA PHE A 275 16.04 -12.09 -4.20
C PHE A 275 17.32 -11.32 -3.88
N SER A 276 17.19 -10.00 -3.87
CA SER A 276 18.29 -9.04 -3.66
C SER A 276 17.85 -7.82 -2.83
N GLY A 277 16.73 -7.95 -2.12
CA GLY A 277 16.11 -6.90 -1.31
C GLY A 277 14.83 -6.32 -1.93
N ILE A 278 14.30 -5.26 -1.32
CA ILE A 278 12.96 -4.72 -1.66
C ILE A 278 12.77 -4.28 -3.12
N LYS A 279 13.87 -4.04 -3.86
CA LYS A 279 13.81 -3.61 -5.27
C LYS A 279 13.80 -4.75 -6.28
N THR A 280 13.87 -6.01 -5.82
CA THR A 280 13.83 -7.17 -6.73
C THR A 280 12.58 -7.14 -7.61
N GLU A 281 12.77 -7.40 -8.90
CA GLU A 281 11.70 -7.27 -9.88
C GLU A 281 10.58 -8.31 -9.68
N ILE A 282 9.32 -7.87 -9.80
CA ILE A 282 8.12 -8.70 -9.62
C ILE A 282 7.45 -9.04 -10.97
N ARG A 283 6.86 -10.24 -11.07
CA ARG A 283 6.21 -10.76 -12.30
C ARG A 283 4.72 -10.49 -12.31
N ASP A 284 4.01 -11.21 -11.47
CA ASP A 284 2.55 -11.26 -11.43
C ASP A 284 2.03 -10.73 -10.11
N TYR A 285 0.75 -10.36 -10.13
CA TYR A 285 0.08 -9.79 -8.98
C TYR A 285 -1.33 -10.36 -8.83
N ASP A 286 -1.54 -11.11 -7.75
CA ASP A 286 -2.86 -11.49 -7.26
C ASP A 286 -3.05 -10.85 -5.88
N HIS A 287 -4.20 -10.22 -5.66
CA HIS A 287 -4.53 -9.56 -4.40
C HIS A 287 -5.97 -9.82 -3.99
N HIS A 288 -6.18 -9.81 -2.68
CA HIS A 288 -7.48 -9.95 -2.06
C HIS A 288 -7.74 -8.75 -1.17
N TYR A 289 -9.02 -8.41 -1.06
CA TYR A 289 -9.50 -7.39 -0.16
C TYR A 289 -10.14 -8.06 1.05
N LEU A 290 -9.66 -7.76 2.26
CA LEU A 290 -10.30 -8.23 3.48
C LEU A 290 -10.53 -7.10 4.48
N PRO A 291 -11.61 -7.19 5.27
CA PRO A 291 -11.69 -6.48 6.54
C PRO A 291 -10.51 -6.88 7.43
N ILE A 292 -9.92 -5.92 8.15
CA ILE A 292 -8.76 -6.17 9.04
C ILE A 292 -9.18 -6.98 10.30
N ALA A 293 -10.48 -7.23 10.47
CA ALA A 293 -11.07 -7.80 11.68
C ALA A 293 -10.82 -9.31 11.89
N ASP A 294 -10.29 -10.05 10.91
CA ASP A 294 -10.04 -11.49 11.04
C ASP A 294 -8.54 -11.82 11.05
N SER A 295 -8.15 -12.54 12.11
CA SER A 295 -6.75 -12.79 12.51
C SER A 295 -5.94 -13.66 11.54
N THR A 296 -6.55 -14.16 10.46
CA THR A 296 -5.90 -15.04 9.49
C THR A 296 -6.24 -14.60 8.07
N LEU A 297 -5.20 -14.29 7.32
CA LEU A 297 -5.22 -14.00 5.90
C LEU A 297 -5.12 -15.32 5.14
N ILE A 298 -6.05 -15.54 4.20
CA ILE A 298 -5.96 -16.62 3.21
C ILE A 298 -5.90 -15.97 1.83
N ILE A 299 -4.90 -16.36 1.03
CA ILE A 299 -4.65 -15.83 -0.31
C ILE A 299 -4.73 -16.99 -1.29
N ASP A 300 -5.55 -16.87 -2.33
CA ASP A 300 -5.49 -17.79 -3.47
C ASP A 300 -4.23 -17.46 -4.28
N VAL A 301 -3.29 -18.40 -4.28
CA VAL A 301 -1.99 -18.28 -4.97
C VAL A 301 -1.84 -19.34 -6.06
N LEU A 302 -2.95 -19.93 -6.52
CA LEU A 302 -2.95 -21.01 -7.50
C LEU A 302 -2.14 -20.66 -8.75
N LYS A 303 -2.33 -19.47 -9.32
CA LYS A 303 -1.61 -19.06 -10.54
C LYS A 303 -0.09 -18.99 -10.33
N ILE A 304 0.33 -18.40 -9.21
CA ILE A 304 1.75 -18.26 -8.85
C ILE A 304 2.39 -19.63 -8.66
N VAL A 305 1.73 -20.50 -7.89
CA VAL A 305 2.27 -21.84 -7.61
C VAL A 305 2.28 -22.70 -8.86
N HIS A 306 1.22 -22.65 -9.69
CA HIS A 306 1.18 -23.37 -10.95
C HIS A 306 2.37 -23.00 -11.84
N TYR A 307 2.69 -21.70 -11.95
CA TYR A 307 3.86 -21.24 -12.68
C TYR A 307 5.17 -21.82 -12.12
N TRP A 308 5.34 -21.85 -10.79
CA TRP A 308 6.52 -22.44 -10.14
C TRP A 308 6.64 -23.94 -10.38
N VAL A 309 5.51 -24.68 -10.40
CA VAL A 309 5.51 -26.11 -10.72
C VAL A 309 5.91 -26.35 -12.19
N GLU A 310 5.42 -25.52 -13.11
CA GLU A 310 5.77 -25.62 -14.54
C GLU A 310 7.21 -25.17 -14.84
N ASN A 311 7.74 -24.23 -14.05
CA ASN A 311 9.04 -23.59 -14.25
C ASN A 311 9.84 -23.55 -12.94
N PRO A 312 10.28 -24.70 -12.40
CA PRO A 312 10.91 -24.78 -11.08
C PRO A 312 12.21 -23.96 -10.97
N ASP A 313 12.99 -23.87 -12.06
CA ASP A 313 14.19 -23.03 -12.13
C ASP A 313 13.88 -21.52 -12.07
N SER A 314 12.60 -21.12 -12.19
CA SER A 314 12.12 -19.74 -12.10
C SER A 314 11.30 -19.47 -10.84
N ASN A 315 11.26 -20.42 -9.91
CA ASN A 315 10.79 -20.18 -8.56
C ASN A 315 11.90 -19.38 -7.85
N TYR A 316 11.75 -18.07 -7.75
CA TYR A 316 12.64 -17.21 -6.97
C TYR A 316 12.02 -16.78 -5.63
N GLY A 317 10.85 -17.32 -5.29
CA GLY A 317 10.03 -16.86 -4.17
C GLY A 317 9.13 -15.68 -4.55
N ALA A 318 8.56 -15.03 -3.53
CA ALA A 318 7.59 -13.95 -3.69
C ALA A 318 7.61 -12.96 -2.52
N PHE A 319 7.09 -11.75 -2.73
CA PHE A 319 6.77 -10.82 -1.66
C PHE A 319 5.32 -10.94 -1.22
N LEU A 320 5.09 -11.17 0.07
CA LEU A 320 3.83 -10.85 0.71
C LEU A 320 3.82 -9.34 1.00
N THR A 321 2.79 -8.64 0.55
CA THR A 321 2.73 -7.16 0.61
C THR A 321 1.30 -6.64 0.73
N LEU A 322 1.16 -5.38 1.16
CA LEU A 322 -0.08 -4.62 1.10
C LEU A 322 -0.20 -3.88 -0.24
N PHE A 323 -1.41 -3.40 -0.55
CA PHE A 323 -1.66 -2.59 -1.72
C PHE A 323 -2.77 -1.55 -1.52
N PRO A 324 -2.63 -0.34 -2.08
CA PRO A 324 -1.39 0.23 -2.61
C PRO A 324 -0.32 0.37 -1.53
N GLU A 325 0.95 0.26 -1.89
CA GLU A 325 2.05 0.41 -0.91
C GLU A 325 2.29 1.88 -0.55
N ASP A 326 1.96 2.78 -1.47
CA ASP A 326 1.96 4.24 -1.41
C ASP A 326 0.62 4.81 -0.91
N SER A 327 -0.06 4.05 -0.05
CA SER A 327 -1.34 4.46 0.56
C SER A 327 -1.15 4.92 2.02
N ASP A 328 -2.26 5.13 2.71
CA ASP A 328 -2.28 5.52 4.12
C ASP A 328 -1.44 4.61 5.01
N ILE A 329 -1.09 5.11 6.19
CA ILE A 329 -0.27 4.34 7.12
C ILE A 329 -1.03 3.12 7.62
N THR A 330 -0.52 1.95 7.23
CA THR A 330 -0.95 0.64 7.74
C THR A 330 0.27 -0.18 8.08
N ARG A 331 0.22 -0.88 9.21
CA ARG A 331 1.25 -1.80 9.68
C ARG A 331 0.59 -3.01 10.32
N LEU A 332 0.92 -4.19 9.83
CA LEU A 332 0.46 -5.47 10.35
C LEU A 332 1.67 -6.26 10.82
N MET A 333 1.65 -6.73 12.06
CA MET A 333 2.62 -7.72 12.54
C MET A 333 2.06 -9.10 12.22
N ILE A 334 2.83 -9.94 11.53
CA ILE A 334 2.43 -11.31 11.22
C ILE A 334 3.16 -12.31 12.11
N ASP A 335 2.54 -13.47 12.28
CA ASP A 335 3.14 -14.63 12.94
C ASP A 335 3.91 -15.46 11.89
N PRO A 336 5.25 -15.42 11.86
CA PRO A 336 6.02 -16.14 10.84
C PRO A 336 5.81 -17.66 10.91
N ASP A 337 5.54 -18.21 12.10
CA ASP A 337 5.32 -19.66 12.29
C ASP A 337 3.96 -20.10 11.73
N SER A 338 3.03 -19.16 11.57
CA SER A 338 1.70 -19.40 10.98
C SER A 338 1.72 -19.46 9.46
N ILE A 339 2.81 -19.05 8.80
CA ILE A 339 2.87 -19.03 7.34
C ILE A 339 2.86 -20.47 6.81
N LYS A 340 1.79 -20.81 6.11
CA LYS A 340 1.59 -22.13 5.49
C LYS A 340 1.11 -21.97 4.05
N LEU A 341 1.74 -22.70 3.14
CA LEU A 341 1.26 -22.87 1.78
C LEU A 341 0.59 -24.24 1.66
N HIS A 342 -0.72 -24.24 1.45
CA HIS A 342 -1.52 -25.44 1.27
C HIS A 342 -1.71 -25.73 -0.21
N LEU A 343 -1.27 -26.90 -0.66
CA LEU A 343 -1.40 -27.37 -2.04
C LEU A 343 -2.46 -28.47 -2.11
N TYR A 344 -3.51 -28.23 -2.88
CA TYR A 344 -4.59 -29.18 -3.11
C TYR A 344 -4.32 -29.92 -4.42
N LEU A 345 -3.76 -31.12 -4.29
CA LEU A 345 -3.23 -31.92 -5.38
C LEU A 345 -4.20 -33.06 -5.69
N VAL A 346 -4.49 -33.26 -6.97
CA VAL A 346 -5.32 -34.38 -7.42
C VAL A 346 -4.41 -35.37 -8.15
N ASN A 347 -4.45 -36.62 -7.68
CA ASN A 347 -3.77 -37.72 -8.37
C ASN A 347 -4.37 -37.88 -9.77
N LYS A 348 -3.53 -37.84 -10.80
CA LYS A 348 -3.97 -38.16 -12.17
C LYS A 348 -4.49 -39.61 -12.17
N PRO A 349 -5.76 -39.88 -12.52
CA PRO A 349 -6.23 -41.25 -12.62
C PRO A 349 -5.40 -41.96 -13.70
N GLU A 350 -4.94 -43.17 -13.40
CA GLU A 350 -4.25 -44.01 -14.39
C GLU A 350 -5.14 -44.16 -15.64
N GLY A 351 -4.77 -43.51 -16.75
CA GLY A 351 -5.30 -43.82 -18.08
C GLY A 351 -6.45 -42.97 -18.64
N ARG A 352 -6.39 -41.63 -18.56
CA ARG A 352 -7.21 -40.77 -19.46
C ARG A 352 -6.33 -39.76 -20.20
N PHE A 353 -6.11 -40.04 -21.49
CA PHE A 353 -5.72 -39.10 -22.54
C PHE A 353 -6.95 -38.73 -23.37
#